data_AF-A0A3D3PT44-F1
#
_entry.id   AF-A0A3D3PT44-F1
#
_cell.length_a   1.000
_cell.length_b   1.000
_cell.length_c   1.000
_cell.angle_alpha   90.00
_cell.angle_beta   90.00
_cell.angle_gamma   90.00
#
_symmetry.space_group_name_H-M   'P 1'
#
loop_
_entity.id
_entity.type
_entity.pdbx_description
1 polymer ?
#
loop_
_entity_poly.entity_id
_entity_poly.type
_entity_poly.pdbx_seq_one_letter_code
_entity_poly.pdbx_strand_id
1 'polypeptide(L)' 'SNGMEVKLGREESRTMLRERVNRLVGIYPQLVARLQDRIESVDMRYPNGLALKASGISFGSVGKKK' A
#
# COMPACT_ATOMS: atom_id res chain seq x y z
N SER A 1 -1.71 -16.10 -6.13
CA SER A 1 -1.02 -14.80 -6.18
C SER A 1 -1.69 -13.98 -7.28
N ASN A 2 -2.16 -12.78 -6.98
CA ASN A 2 -2.89 -11.88 -7.89
C ASN A 2 -1.96 -11.00 -8.77
N GLY A 3 -0.65 -11.24 -8.76
CA GLY A 3 0.31 -10.51 -9.60
C GLY A 3 0.57 -9.06 -9.15
N MET A 4 0.12 -8.68 -7.96
CA MET A 4 0.28 -7.34 -7.39
C MET A 4 1.75 -7.00 -7.09
N GLU A 5 2.21 -5.83 -7.51
CA GLU A 5 3.56 -5.32 -7.21
C GLU A 5 3.60 -4.60 -5.85
N VAL A 6 4.60 -4.88 -5.01
CA VAL A 6 4.81 -4.19 -3.73
C VAL A 6 6.17 -3.51 -3.71
N LYS A 7 6.18 -2.18 -3.62
CA LYS A 7 7.39 -1.37 -3.51
C LYS A 7 7.73 -1.14 -2.03
N LEU A 8 8.65 -1.96 -1.51
CA LEU A 8 9.14 -1.84 -0.14
C LEU A 8 10.27 -0.82 0.03
N GLY A 9 10.86 -0.32 -1.06
CA GLY A 9 11.98 0.63 -1.01
C GLY A 9 13.31 0.00 -0.64
N ARG A 10 14.32 0.85 -0.45
CA ARG A 10 15.64 0.43 0.05
C ARG A 10 15.57 0.23 1.56
N GLU A 11 16.35 -0.72 2.05
CA GLU A 11 16.52 -0.96 3.47
C GLU A 11 17.54 0.01 4.05
N GLU A 12 17.09 0.87 4.97
CA GLU A 12 17.96 1.79 5.71
C GLU A 12 18.26 1.28 7.13
N SER A 13 17.42 0.37 7.64
CA SER A 13 17.54 -0.25 8.96
C SER A 13 16.95 -1.66 8.91
N ARG A 14 17.49 -2.56 9.75
CA ARG A 14 17.02 -3.94 9.92
C ARG A 14 15.53 -4.06 10.23
N THR A 15 14.91 -3.03 10.81
CA THR A 15 13.48 -3.07 11.16
C THR A 15 12.58 -2.51 10.05
N MET A 16 13.13 -1.71 9.14
CA MET A 16 12.34 -0.89 8.21
C MET A 16 11.47 -1.74 7.27
N LEU A 17 12.03 -2.78 6.67
CA LEU A 17 11.26 -3.68 5.79
C LEU A 17 10.17 -4.41 6.57
N ARG A 18 10.48 -4.87 7.79
CA ARG A 18 9.51 -5.56 8.64
C ARG A 18 8.35 -4.65 9.03
N GLU A 19 8.62 -3.40 9.40
CA GLU A 19 7.59 -2.42 9.72
C GLU A 19 6.70 -2.12 8.51
N ARG A 20 7.29 -1.96 7.32
CA ARG A 20 6.55 -1.77 6.06
C ARG A 20 5.65 -2.98 5.75
N VAL A 21 6.16 -4.19 5.87
CA VAL A 21 5.38 -5.43 5.64
C VAL A 21 4.26 -5.57 6.68
N ASN A 22 4.56 -5.35 7.97
CA ASN A 22 3.56 -5.42 9.03
C ASN A 22 2.40 -4.46 8.77
N ARG A 23 2.70 -3.22 8.35
CA ARG A 23 1.67 -2.24 7.99
C ARG A 23 0.84 -2.70 6.80
N LEU A 24 1.49 -3.23 5.76
CA LEU A 24 0.80 -3.74 4.58
C LEU A 24 -0.16 -4.87 4.97
N VAL A 25 0.32 -5.88 5.71
CA VAL A 25 -0.51 -7.00 6.16
C VAL A 25 -1.68 -6.52 7.03
N GLY A 26 -1.46 -5.51 7.88
CA GLY A 26 -2.51 -4.94 8.72
C GLY A 26 -3.62 -4.23 7.94
N ILE A 27 -3.29 -3.52 6.85
CA ILE A 27 -4.28 -2.76 6.06
C ILE A 27 -4.85 -3.54 4.87
N TYR A 28 -4.14 -4.57 4.39
CA TYR A 28 -4.45 -5.27 3.14
C TYR A 28 -5.89 -5.83 3.05
N PRO A 29 -6.46 -6.47 4.09
CA PRO A 29 -7.85 -6.95 4.03
C PRO A 29 -8.86 -5.84 3.76
N GLN A 30 -8.65 -4.66 4.34
CA GLN A 30 -9.51 -3.50 4.12
C GLN A 30 -9.36 -2.91 2.72
N LEU A 31 -8.15 -2.96 2.15
CA LEU A 31 -7.91 -2.54 0.77
C LEU A 31 -8.59 -3.48 -0.21
N VAL A 32 -8.41 -4.80 -0.05
CA VAL A 32 -9.06 -5.79 -0.92
C VAL A 32 -10.58 -5.67 -0.89
N ALA A 33 -11.18 -5.54 0.29
CA ALA A 33 -12.63 -5.38 0.43
C ALA A 33 -13.16 -4.12 -0.27
N ARG A 34 -12.42 -3.01 -0.22
CA ARG A 34 -12.82 -1.75 -0.87
C ARG A 34 -12.62 -1.76 -2.38
N LEU A 35 -11.60 -2.46 -2.85
CA LEU A 35 -11.12 -2.37 -4.23
C LEU A 35 -11.48 -3.61 -5.05
N GLN A 36 -12.20 -4.55 -4.46
CA GLN A 36 -12.66 -5.79 -5.08
C GLN A 36 -11.51 -6.56 -5.76
N ASP A 37 -10.39 -6.69 -5.06
CA ASP A 37 -9.16 -7.35 -5.53
C ASP A 37 -8.48 -6.73 -6.76
N ARG A 38 -8.84 -5.49 -7.16
CA ARG A 38 -8.27 -4.81 -8.35
C ARG A 38 -6.96 -4.06 -8.07
N ILE A 39 -6.20 -4.45 -7.05
CA ILE A 39 -4.96 -3.77 -6.68
C ILE A 39 -3.85 -4.19 -7.65
N GLU A 40 -3.26 -3.23 -8.35
CA GLU A 40 -2.14 -3.47 -9.27
C GLU A 40 -0.79 -3.27 -8.56
N SER A 41 -0.66 -2.20 -7.77
CA SER A 41 0.57 -1.95 -7.03
C SER A 41 0.35 -1.19 -5.72
N VAL A 42 1.21 -1.46 -4.74
CA VAL A 42 1.26 -0.79 -3.45
C VAL A 42 2.68 -0.30 -3.16
N ASP A 43 2.81 0.95 -2.74
CA ASP A 43 4.08 1.58 -2.40
C ASP A 43 4.15 1.91 -0.91
N MET A 44 4.99 1.18 -0.19
CA MET A 44 5.15 1.26 1.27
C MET A 44 6.33 2.16 1.68
N ARG A 45 6.96 2.87 0.73
CA ARG A 45 8.12 3.73 1.04
C ARG A 45 7.80 4.86 2.01
N TYR A 46 6.52 5.26 2.10
CA TYR A 46 6.05 6.36 2.92
C TYR A 46 5.84 5.96 4.40
N PRO A 47 6.47 6.62 5.38
CA PRO A 47 6.40 6.23 6.79
C PRO A 47 5.00 6.31 7.42
N ASN A 48 4.09 7.13 6.89
CA ASN A 48 2.76 7.36 7.47
C ASN A 48 1.62 7.00 6.52
N GLY A 49 1.90 6.23 5.47
CA GLY A 49 0.89 5.90 4.47
C GLY A 49 1.39 4.92 3.44
N LEU A 50 0.70 4.89 2.31
CA LEU A 50 1.04 4.13 1.12
C LEU A 50 0.51 4.85 -0.12
N ALA A 51 1.16 4.62 -1.26
CA ALA A 51 0.55 4.91 -2.55
C ALA A 51 0.01 3.61 -3.15
N LEU A 52 -1.06 3.71 -3.92
CA LEU A 52 -1.80 2.56 -4.42
C LEU A 52 -2.25 2.84 -5.84
N LYS A 53 -2.08 1.85 -6.71
CA LYS A 53 -2.68 1.83 -8.06
C LYS A 53 -3.67 0.67 -8.12
N ALA A 54 -4.90 0.94 -8.55
CA ALA A 54 -5.93 -0.06 -8.74
C ALA A 54 -6.70 0.18 -10.03
N SER A 55 -7.12 -0.89 -10.70
CA SER A 55 -7.82 -0.79 -11.98
C SER A 55 -9.23 -0.21 -11.78
N GLY A 56 -9.54 0.85 -12.53
CA GLY A 56 -10.86 1.49 -12.49
C GLY A 56 -11.10 2.40 -11.28
N ILE A 57 -10.06 2.78 -10.53
CA ILE A 57 -10.16 3.64 -9.36
C ILE A 57 -9.28 4.87 -9.53
N SER A 58 -9.92 6.02 -9.71
CA SER A 58 -9.29 7.34 -9.62
C SER A 58 -9.24 7.74 -8.14
N PHE A 59 -8.07 7.59 -7.50
CA PHE A 59 -7.86 8.09 -6.15
C PHE A 59 -7.69 9.60 -6.20
N GLY A 60 -8.78 10.34 -6.00
CA GLY A 60 -8.70 11.71 -5.51
C GLY A 60 -7.89 11.69 -4.21
N SER A 61 -6.84 12.51 -4.15
CA SER A 61 -5.88 12.59 -3.05
C SER A 61 -6.55 12.49 -1.67
N VAL A 62 -6.38 11.33 -1.01
CA VAL A 62 -6.72 11.17 0.41
C VAL A 62 -5.64 11.94 1.19
N GLY A 63 -5.87 13.24 1.32
CA GLY A 63 -4.89 14.15 1.88
C GLY A 63 -5.41 15.58 2.00
N LYS A 64 -6.67 15.76 2.41
CA LYS A 64 -7.10 17.06 2.96
C LYS A 64 -8.27 16.86 3.92
N LYS A 65 -7.97 16.65 5.20
CA LYS A 65 -8.87 17.08 6.27
C LYS A 65 -8.19 18.22 7.02
N LYS A 66 -8.77 19.39 6.73
CA LYS A 66 -8.85 20.69 7.41
C LYS A 66 -7.85 21.00 8.52
#